data_AF-A0A8T2DS08-F1
#
_entry.id   AF-A0A8T2DS08-F1
#
_cell.length_a   1.000
_cell.length_b   1.000
_cell.length_c   1.000
_cell.angle_alpha   90.00
_cell.angle_beta   90.00
_cell.angle_gamma   90.00
#
_symmetry.space_group_name_H-M   'P 1'
#
loop_
_entity.id
_entity.type
_entity.pdbx_description
1 polymer ?
#
loop_
_entity_poly.entity_id
_entity_poly.type
_entity_poly.pdbx_seq_one_letter_code
_entity_poly.pdbx_strand_id
1 'polypeptide(L)'
;MRERGQRVGFQVVTLDGRTSLLASSIVSSQESMTWPSVGKYKVDIASFESIALPELQVKDDTNLFIIDEVGKMEMFSPSFFPAVLNVLDSNVPLLASIPSPKFGRHLPEVARLKNQPGVNVISLSATNRDPMKEHIFDVFSGWLPKQ
;
A
#
# COMPACT_ATOMS: atom_id res chain seq x y z
N MET A 1 -1.85 -5.45 14.22
CA MET A 1 -1.53 -6.11 15.51
C MET A 1 -2.04 -5.26 16.68
N ARG A 2 -2.73 -5.86 17.66
CA ARG A 2 -3.20 -5.17 18.87
C ARG A 2 -2.95 -6.02 20.11
N GLU A 3 -2.56 -5.37 21.20
CA GLU A 3 -2.44 -5.97 22.53
C GLU A 3 -3.18 -5.10 23.53
N ARG A 4 -3.98 -5.71 24.40
CA ARG A 4 -4.77 -5.01 25.43
C ARG A 4 -5.60 -3.84 24.84
N GLY A 5 -6.17 -4.03 23.65
CA GLY A 5 -6.96 -3.02 22.93
C GLY A 5 -6.13 -1.94 22.20
N GLN A 6 -4.83 -1.82 22.47
CA GLN A 6 -3.96 -0.84 21.84
C GLN A 6 -3.29 -1.38 20.59
N ARG A 7 -3.11 -0.52 19.57
CA ARG A 7 -2.32 -0.88 18.40
C ARG A 7 -0.84 -0.92 18.77
N VAL A 8 -0.22 -2.07 18.51
CA VAL A 8 1.20 -2.34 18.78
C VAL A 8 2.02 -2.49 17.50
N GLY A 9 1.37 -2.66 16.35
CA GLY A 9 2.07 -2.79 15.08
C GLY A 9 1.16 -3.02 13.88
N PHE A 10 1.80 -3.11 12.74
CA PHE A 10 1.24 -3.24 11.40
C PHE A 10 1.93 -4.41 10.69
N GLN A 11 1.15 -5.11 9.87
CA GLN A 11 1.63 -6.22 9.07
C GLN A 11 1.33 -5.94 7.61
N VAL A 12 2.22 -6.37 6.74
CA VAL A 12 1.91 -6.57 5.33
C VAL A 12 1.24 -7.93 5.18
N VAL A 13 0.20 -8.00 4.36
CA VAL A 13 -0.60 -9.20 4.13
C VAL A 13 -0.83 -9.34 2.63
N THR A 14 -0.58 -10.53 2.09
CA THR A 14 -0.85 -10.86 0.68
C THR A 14 -2.26 -11.44 0.52
N LEU A 15 -2.75 -11.52 -0.73
CA LEU A 15 -4.06 -12.10 -1.02
C LEU A 15 -4.11 -13.61 -0.72
N ASP A 16 -2.99 -14.33 -0.79
CA ASP A 16 -2.87 -15.74 -0.37
C ASP A 16 -2.62 -15.92 1.13
N GLY A 17 -2.67 -14.83 1.92
CA GLY A 17 -2.64 -14.87 3.38
C GLY A 17 -1.26 -14.95 4.02
N ARG A 18 -0.17 -14.85 3.26
CA ARG A 18 1.18 -14.66 3.84
C ARG A 18 1.23 -13.31 4.55
N THR A 19 1.90 -13.28 5.70
CA THR A 19 2.02 -12.07 6.51
C THR A 19 3.45 -11.84 6.95
N SER A 20 3.86 -10.58 7.01
CA SER A 20 5.12 -10.18 7.62
C SER A 20 4.99 -8.88 8.40
N LEU A 21 5.94 -8.58 9.28
CA LEU A 21 5.95 -7.34 10.05
C LEU A 21 6.24 -6.16 9.13
N LEU A 22 5.41 -5.11 9.20
CA LEU A 22 5.70 -3.82 8.57
C LEU A 22 6.29 -2.86 9.60
N ALA A 23 5.62 -2.74 10.76
CA ALA A 23 6.07 -1.83 11.80
C ALA A 23 5.63 -2.27 13.19
N SER A 24 6.44 -2.01 14.21
CA SER A 24 6.19 -2.40 15.60
C SER A 24 6.49 -1.24 16.55
N SER A 25 5.71 -1.10 17.62
CA SER A 25 6.06 -0.21 18.75
C SER A 25 6.94 -0.91 19.79
N ILE A 26 7.21 -2.21 19.61
CA ILE A 26 8.06 -3.03 20.46
C ILE A 26 9.40 -3.18 19.76
N VAL A 27 10.46 -2.70 20.40
CA VAL A 27 11.85 -2.90 19.98
C VAL A 27 12.29 -4.25 20.57
N SER A 28 12.54 -5.23 19.71
CA SER A 28 12.86 -6.61 20.11
C SER A 28 14.31 -7.00 19.87
N SER A 29 15.09 -6.16 19.18
CA SER A 29 16.49 -6.41 18.82
C SER A 29 17.32 -5.13 18.71
N GLN A 30 18.66 -5.27 18.73
CA GLN A 30 19.57 -4.15 18.49
C GLN A 30 19.38 -3.54 17.10
N GLU A 31 19.10 -4.38 16.10
CA GLU A 31 18.77 -3.94 14.73
C GLU A 31 17.50 -3.09 14.70
N SER A 32 16.46 -3.50 15.43
CA SER A 32 15.19 -2.75 15.45
C SER A 32 15.33 -1.33 16.06
N MET A 33 16.42 -1.04 16.77
CA MET A 33 16.71 0.33 17.23
C MET A 33 17.09 1.27 16.10
N THR A 34 17.74 0.77 15.04
CA THR A 34 18.21 1.58 13.90
C THR A 34 17.15 1.76 12.82
N TRP A 35 16.04 1.05 12.93
CA TRP A 35 14.93 1.18 11.98
C TRP A 35 14.33 2.60 11.96
N PRO A 36 13.89 3.06 10.77
CA PRO A 36 13.16 4.32 10.65
C PRO A 36 11.87 4.30 11.46
N SER A 37 11.38 5.48 11.82
CA SER A 37 10.25 5.62 12.74
C SER A 37 9.11 6.48 12.19
N VAL A 38 7.88 6.04 12.45
CA VAL A 38 6.65 6.82 12.25
C VAL A 38 5.93 6.91 13.58
N GLY A 39 6.05 8.06 14.25
CA GLY A 39 5.58 8.20 15.63
C GLY A 39 6.31 7.19 16.54
N LYS A 40 5.55 6.36 17.26
CA LYS A 40 6.09 5.32 18.15
C LYS A 40 6.47 4.01 17.44
N TYR A 41 6.22 3.89 16.13
CA TYR A 41 6.42 2.63 15.41
C TYR A 41 7.75 2.64 14.66
N LYS A 42 8.53 1.58 14.83
CA LYS A 42 9.75 1.26 14.08
C LYS A 42 9.37 0.40 12.87
N VAL A 43 9.83 0.80 11.68
CA VAL A 43 9.48 0.15 10.40
C VAL A 43 10.55 -0.87 10.02
N ASP A 44 10.15 -2.12 9.88
CA ASP A 44 11.02 -3.21 9.46
C ASP A 44 11.00 -3.32 7.92
N ILE A 45 11.93 -2.63 7.27
CA ILE A 45 12.00 -2.58 5.80
C ILE A 45 12.26 -3.97 5.22
N ALA A 46 13.19 -4.73 5.81
CA ALA A 46 13.57 -6.03 5.27
C ALA A 46 12.41 -7.03 5.34
N SER A 47 11.72 -7.07 6.48
CA SER A 47 10.53 -7.88 6.68
C SER A 47 9.39 -7.49 5.72
N PHE A 48 9.17 -6.19 5.51
CA PHE A 48 8.19 -5.69 4.53
C PHE A 48 8.55 -6.10 3.09
N GLU A 49 9.79 -5.82 2.66
CA GLU A 49 10.26 -6.09 1.30
C GLU A 49 10.21 -7.57 0.93
N SER A 50 10.47 -8.45 1.90
CA SER A 50 10.46 -9.91 1.70
C SER A 50 9.12 -10.47 1.23
N ILE A 51 8.02 -9.76 1.50
CA ILE A 51 6.67 -10.13 1.07
C ILE A 51 6.13 -9.16 0.01
N ALA A 52 6.29 -7.85 0.19
CA ALA A 52 5.68 -6.87 -0.70
C ALA A 52 6.29 -6.86 -2.11
N LEU A 53 7.63 -6.91 -2.24
CA LEU A 53 8.27 -6.78 -3.55
C LEU A 53 8.00 -7.96 -4.50
N PRO A 54 7.96 -9.23 -4.02
CA PRO A 54 7.52 -10.34 -4.84
C PRO A 54 6.09 -10.20 -5.38
N GLU A 55 5.17 -9.60 -4.61
CA GLU A 55 3.79 -9.37 -5.05
C GLU A 55 3.66 -8.26 -6.08
N LEU A 56 4.66 -7.38 -6.21
CA LEU A 56 4.68 -6.28 -7.19
C LEU A 56 5.38 -6.66 -8.51
N GLN A 57 5.72 -7.93 -8.70
CA GLN A 57 6.24 -8.40 -9.99
C GLN A 57 5.09 -8.56 -10.99
N VAL A 58 5.22 -7.91 -12.15
CA VAL A 58 4.27 -8.07 -13.27
C VAL A 58 4.46 -9.45 -13.88
N LYS A 59 3.40 -10.26 -13.82
CA LYS A 59 3.34 -11.60 -14.40
C LYS A 59 2.25 -11.63 -15.46
N ASP A 60 2.40 -12.50 -16.45
CA ASP A 60 1.46 -12.61 -17.57
C ASP A 60 0.05 -13.05 -17.13
N ASP A 61 -0.07 -13.71 -15.98
CA ASP A 61 -1.32 -14.18 -15.40
C ASP A 61 -1.95 -13.19 -14.40
N THR A 62 -1.32 -12.03 -14.15
CA THR A 62 -1.89 -11.04 -13.24
C THR A 62 -2.97 -10.21 -13.94
N ASN A 63 -4.21 -10.25 -13.42
CA ASN A 63 -5.32 -9.46 -13.96
C ASN A 63 -5.57 -8.14 -13.23
N LEU A 64 -5.12 -8.02 -11.97
CA LEU A 64 -5.35 -6.85 -11.13
C LEU A 64 -4.30 -6.80 -10.01
N PHE A 65 -3.72 -5.63 -9.80
CA PHE A 65 -2.96 -5.34 -8.59
C PHE A 65 -3.84 -4.61 -7.57
N ILE A 66 -3.74 -5.01 -6.30
CA ILE A 66 -4.39 -4.34 -5.18
C ILE A 66 -3.32 -3.97 -4.16
N ILE A 67 -3.21 -2.69 -3.84
CA ILE A 67 -2.31 -2.18 -2.80
C ILE A 67 -3.14 -1.40 -1.78
N ASP A 68 -3.38 -2.01 -0.63
CA ASP A 68 -3.97 -1.28 0.49
C ASP A 68 -2.88 -0.54 1.27
N GLU A 69 -2.81 0.73 0.93
CA GLU A 69 -1.94 1.83 1.32
C GLU A 69 -0.56 1.87 0.64
N VAL A 70 -0.39 2.86 -0.23
CA VAL A 70 0.88 3.41 -0.69
C VAL A 70 1.20 4.60 0.20
N GLY A 71 1.72 4.30 1.40
CA GLY A 71 1.80 5.25 2.52
C GLY A 71 3.21 5.52 3.03
N LYS A 72 3.29 6.30 4.11
CA LYS A 72 4.57 6.77 4.66
C LYS A 72 5.46 5.62 5.15
N MET A 73 4.88 4.55 5.68
CA MET A 73 5.66 3.44 6.24
C MET A 73 6.33 2.63 5.13
N GLU A 74 5.59 2.35 4.07
CA GLU A 74 6.02 1.60 2.90
C GLU A 74 7.09 2.38 2.12
N MET A 75 6.99 3.71 2.08
CA MET A 75 7.98 4.60 1.44
C MET A 75 9.38 4.60 2.09
N PHE A 76 9.56 3.97 3.26
CA PHE A 76 10.92 3.76 3.78
C PHE A 76 11.68 2.68 3.01
N SER A 77 10.99 1.80 2.27
CA SER A 77 11.63 0.92 1.30
C SER A 77 12.01 1.71 0.05
N PRO A 78 13.30 1.81 -0.30
CA PRO A 78 13.73 2.47 -1.53
C PRO A 78 13.28 1.71 -2.79
N SER A 79 12.97 0.41 -2.65
CA SER A 79 12.57 -0.48 -3.74
C SER A 79 11.05 -0.45 -4.00
N PHE A 80 10.25 -0.11 -3.00
CA PHE A 80 8.79 -0.19 -3.08
C PHE A 80 8.19 0.77 -4.09
N PHE A 81 8.51 2.06 -4.02
CA PHE A 81 7.91 3.04 -4.92
C PHE A 81 8.29 2.81 -6.40
N PRO A 82 9.55 2.49 -6.76
CA PRO A 82 9.88 2.04 -8.10
C PRO A 82 9.06 0.82 -8.56
N ALA A 83 8.83 -0.17 -7.69
CA ALA A 83 8.01 -1.34 -8.03
C ALA A 83 6.53 -0.95 -8.29
N VAL A 84 5.95 -0.04 -7.50
CA VAL A 84 4.60 0.50 -7.73
C VAL A 84 4.51 1.22 -9.07
N LEU A 85 5.54 1.99 -9.44
CA LEU A 85 5.59 2.67 -10.74
C LEU A 85 5.69 1.66 -11.90
N ASN A 86 6.49 0.60 -11.76
CA ASN A 86 6.57 -0.45 -12.78
C ASN A 86 5.23 -1.16 -13.00
N VAL A 87 4.47 -1.38 -11.92
CA VAL A 87 3.10 -1.93 -12.02
C VAL A 87 2.19 -0.95 -12.78
N LEU A 88 2.28 0.35 -12.46
CA LEU A 88 1.45 1.37 -13.11
C LEU A 88 1.79 1.57 -14.60
N ASP A 89 3.06 1.41 -14.97
CA ASP A 89 3.53 1.47 -16.36
C ASP A 89 3.19 0.19 -17.16
N SER A 90 2.65 -0.84 -16.51
CA SER A 90 2.19 -2.07 -17.15
C SER A 90 0.78 -1.93 -17.74
N ASN A 91 0.34 -2.94 -18.50
CA ASN A 91 -1.04 -3.02 -19.00
C ASN A 91 -2.02 -3.64 -17.98
N VAL A 92 -1.59 -3.91 -16.75
CA VAL A 92 -2.42 -4.53 -15.72
C VAL A 92 -3.07 -3.44 -14.86
N PRO A 93 -4.39 -3.46 -14.66
CA PRO A 93 -5.08 -2.53 -13.77
C PRO A 93 -4.50 -2.54 -12.34
N LEU A 94 -4.43 -1.35 -11.72
CA LEU A 94 -4.01 -1.16 -10.33
C LEU A 94 -5.10 -0.45 -9.53
N LEU A 95 -5.53 -1.07 -8.43
CA LEU A 95 -6.33 -0.44 -7.38
C LEU A 95 -5.44 -0.18 -6.16
N ALA A 96 -5.21 1.09 -5.83
CA ALA A 96 -4.39 1.46 -4.67
C ALA A 96 -5.10 2.48 -3.78
N SER A 97 -4.91 2.36 -2.47
CA SER A 97 -5.28 3.43 -1.52
C SER A 97 -4.04 4.28 -1.21
N ILE A 98 -4.25 5.59 -1.02
CA ILE A 98 -3.20 6.55 -0.66
C ILE A 98 -3.65 7.37 0.54
N PRO A 99 -2.74 7.77 1.44
CA PRO A 99 -3.11 8.62 2.56
C PRO A 99 -3.60 9.98 2.09
N SER A 100 -4.70 10.45 2.69
CA SER A 100 -5.16 11.83 2.51
C SER A 100 -4.15 12.80 3.14
N PRO A 101 -3.86 13.96 2.50
CA PRO A 101 -2.95 14.96 3.06
C PRO A 101 -3.42 15.39 4.45
N LYS A 102 -2.58 15.20 5.46
CA LYS A 102 -2.84 15.70 6.82
C LYS A 102 -2.09 17.01 7.02
N PHE A 103 -2.82 18.07 7.36
CA PHE A 103 -2.27 19.39 7.67
C PHE A 103 -1.38 19.97 6.55
N GLY A 104 -1.73 19.74 5.28
CA GLY A 104 -0.98 20.24 4.13
C GLY A 104 0.37 19.56 3.86
N ARG A 105 0.74 18.50 4.62
CA ARG A 105 1.92 17.70 4.34
C ARG A 105 1.59 16.64 3.30
N HIS A 106 2.21 16.77 2.13
CA HIS A 106 2.14 15.80 1.05
C HIS A 106 3.38 14.91 1.07
N LEU A 107 3.19 13.61 0.82
CA LEU A 107 4.30 12.74 0.45
C LEU A 107 4.60 12.99 -1.03
N PRO A 108 5.83 13.40 -1.41
CA PRO A 108 6.18 13.65 -2.81
C PRO A 108 5.88 12.47 -3.73
N GLU A 109 6.07 11.24 -3.25
CA GLU A 109 5.79 9.99 -3.97
C GLU A 109 4.31 9.83 -4.25
N VAL A 110 3.44 10.15 -3.28
CA VAL A 110 1.99 10.15 -3.47
C VAL A 110 1.59 11.23 -4.49
N ALA A 111 2.16 12.43 -4.41
CA ALA A 111 1.89 13.48 -5.41
C ALA A 111 2.31 13.04 -6.81
N ARG A 112 3.48 12.39 -6.93
CA ARG A 112 3.97 11.82 -8.20
C ARG A 112 3.03 10.74 -8.72
N LEU A 113 2.58 9.80 -7.87
CA LEU A 113 1.65 8.74 -8.26
C LEU A 113 0.34 9.32 -8.81
N LYS A 114 -0.23 10.33 -8.15
CA LYS A 114 -1.48 10.97 -8.55
C LYS A 114 -1.40 11.69 -9.91
N ASN A 115 -0.20 12.10 -10.31
CA ASN A 115 0.02 12.85 -11.55
C ASN A 115 0.42 11.95 -12.73
N GLN A 116 0.45 10.63 -12.54
CA GLN A 116 0.79 9.71 -13.62
C GLN A 116 -0.37 9.62 -14.65
N PRO A 117 -0.06 9.52 -15.95
CA PRO A 117 -1.08 9.32 -16.98
C PRO A 117 -1.96 8.10 -16.68
N GLY A 118 -3.27 8.23 -16.89
CA GLY A 118 -4.23 7.14 -16.67
C GLY A 118 -4.65 6.92 -15.21
N VAL A 119 -4.05 7.63 -14.24
CA VAL A 119 -4.46 7.53 -12.84
C VAL A 119 -5.74 8.33 -12.59
N ASN A 120 -6.77 7.63 -12.11
CA ASN A 120 -8.00 8.25 -11.61
C ASN A 120 -7.97 8.29 -10.09
N VAL A 121 -8.00 9.49 -9.51
CA VAL A 121 -7.98 9.68 -8.05
C VAL A 121 -9.39 9.97 -7.54
N ILE A 122 -9.88 9.12 -6.65
CA ILE A 122 -11.16 9.31 -5.96
C ILE A 122 -10.88 9.68 -4.49
N SER A 123 -11.38 10.84 -4.06
CA SER A 123 -11.31 11.22 -2.64
C SER A 123 -12.51 10.68 -1.89
N LEU A 124 -12.28 9.78 -0.94
CA LEU A 124 -13.33 9.18 -0.13
C LEU A 124 -13.72 10.11 1.04
N SER A 125 -15.02 10.17 1.31
CA SER A 125 -15.67 10.83 2.43
C SER A 125 -16.66 9.88 3.09
N ALA A 126 -17.18 10.25 4.27
CA ALA A 126 -18.22 9.46 4.92
C ALA A 126 -19.49 9.32 4.06
N THR A 127 -19.78 10.30 3.20
CA THR A 127 -21.02 10.34 2.41
C THR A 127 -20.90 9.64 1.06
N ASN A 128 -19.69 9.48 0.51
CA ASN A 128 -19.47 8.83 -0.78
C ASN A 128 -18.90 7.41 -0.67
N ARG A 129 -18.58 6.92 0.54
CA ARG A 129 -17.94 5.63 0.75
C ARG A 129 -18.67 4.46 0.08
N ASP A 130 -19.97 4.34 0.32
CA ASP A 130 -20.75 3.20 -0.19
C ASP A 130 -21.03 3.32 -1.70
N PRO A 131 -21.45 4.47 -2.23
CA PRO A 131 -21.57 4.65 -3.68
C PRO A 131 -20.24 4.46 -4.44
N MET A 132 -19.11 4.90 -3.87
CA MET A 132 -17.81 4.73 -4.51
C MET A 132 -17.35 3.27 -4.53
N LYS A 133 -17.76 2.46 -3.55
CA LYS A 133 -17.51 1.01 -3.59
C LYS A 133 -18.17 0.38 -4.82
N GLU A 134 -19.43 0.68 -5.07
CA GLU A 134 -20.17 0.17 -6.23
C GLU A 134 -19.54 0.68 -7.54
N HIS A 135 -19.22 1.97 -7.61
CA HIS A 135 -18.57 2.55 -8.78
C HIS A 135 -17.22 1.87 -9.11
N ILE A 136 -16.35 1.68 -8.10
CA ILE A 136 -15.06 1.00 -8.28
C ILE A 136 -15.29 -0.44 -8.75
N PHE A 137 -16.25 -1.15 -8.14
CA PHE A 137 -16.57 -2.52 -8.54
C PHE A 137 -17.00 -2.60 -10.01
N ASP A 138 -17.87 -1.70 -10.48
CA ASP A 138 -18.34 -1.68 -11.86
C ASP A 138 -17.21 -1.38 -12.85
N VAL A 139 -16.34 -0.42 -12.53
CA VAL A 139 -15.18 -0.06 -13.36
C VAL A 139 -14.26 -1.26 -13.56
N PHE A 140 -13.85 -1.92 -12.47
CA PHE A 140 -12.94 -3.06 -12.57
C PHE A 140 -13.62 -4.30 -13.16
N SER A 141 -14.91 -4.52 -12.89
CA SER A 141 -15.68 -5.61 -13.51
C SER A 141 -15.80 -5.45 -15.03
N GLY A 142 -15.77 -4.22 -15.54
CA GLY A 142 -15.72 -3.95 -16.97
C GLY A 142 -14.36 -4.20 -17.62
N TRP A 143 -13.27 -4.17 -16.85
CA TRP A 143 -11.90 -4.37 -17.34
C TRP A 143 -11.44 -5.82 -17.26
N LEU A 144 -11.94 -6.56 -16.26
CA LEU A 144 -11.52 -7.93 -16.02
C LEU A 144 -12.19 -8.91 -16.99
N PRO A 145 -11.49 -9.98 -17.40
CA PRO A 145 -12.08 -11.05 -18.19
C PRO A 145 -13.35 -11.57 -17.51
N LYS A 146 -14.42 -11.75 -18.28
CA LYS A 146 -15.62 -12.44 -17.78
C LYS A 146 -15.23 -13.90 -17.51
N GLN A 147 -15.41 -14.34 -16.27
CA GLN A 147 -15.31 -15.76 -15.90
C GLN A 147 -16.49 -16.55 -16.48
#